data_AF-A0A7V9KD40-F1
#
_entry.id   AF-A0A7V9KD40-F1
#
_cell.length_a   1.000
_cell.length_b   1.000
_cell.length_c   1.000
_cell.angle_alpha   90.00
_cell.angle_beta   90.00
_cell.angle_gamma   90.00
#
_symmetry.space_group_name_H-M   'P 1'
#
loop_
_entity.id
_entity.type
_entity.pdbx_description
1 polymer ?
#
loop_
_entity_poly.entity_id
_entity_poly.type
_entity_poly.pdbx_seq_one_letter_code
_entity_poly.pdbx_strand_id
1 'polypeptide(L)'
;MATRERVIFNLDRFEWTGPGWLQIWGGWDGIDRRDLADPALIVRARDVSHRLAPPPDGIRGGIRNWHAIFPWEDDPAAIEGAELELGGGLVVELPAPGSSTGRRRFGRTRLAVREVGTHPGPEGGDALPSRGAVASVPAREPDAIALHVAVVAARGEAAEAREELKLAQAAAGRSAEDVDGERARRQIETARLREAMDTLRKLAEEGLQKERAVSQGLSSELDKYEADTKDHRAFAAGLRDQMQALSEELIESREIGEVSRAEADGLRLRVEEVQRETRRADGAEAELESLRADLVESRQVAESWGAEADKVRAQLAEAQTEVERAGSEAERLRAHLARVERDAHQSGGEAERLRAQLEEAQERLEQIGDEAERRQARFEKAQRQAEQSSAEAERLRAHLERIQQQAQEADNLRAELEAAQRAAQQADALRVELEAAQRTIHEAEDEAERLRRSLAAVREALQG
;
A
#
# COMPACT_ATOMS: atom_id res chain seq x y z
N MET A 1 4.88 103.48 32.91
CA MET A 1 5.68 102.23 32.86
C MET A 1 4.72 101.08 32.75
N ALA A 2 5.02 100.06 31.95
CA ALA A 2 4.22 98.83 31.92
C ALA A 2 4.53 97.98 33.17
N THR A 3 3.50 97.44 33.80
CA THR A 3 3.66 96.34 34.76
C THR A 3 4.18 95.12 34.01
N ARG A 4 5.41 94.66 34.29
CA ARG A 4 5.83 93.32 33.88
C ARG A 4 4.85 92.32 34.50
N GLU A 5 4.18 91.54 33.67
CA GLU A 5 3.38 90.42 34.18
C GLU A 5 4.31 89.44 34.88
N ARG A 6 3.89 88.96 36.06
CA ARG A 6 4.73 88.07 36.86
C ARG A 6 4.76 86.71 36.22
N VAL A 7 5.84 86.39 35.52
CA VAL A 7 6.01 85.10 34.85
C VAL A 7 5.91 83.96 35.87
N ILE A 8 5.10 82.94 35.54
CA ILE A 8 4.89 81.76 36.39
C ILE A 8 5.10 80.51 35.54
N PHE A 9 5.87 79.55 36.06
CA PHE A 9 5.92 78.20 35.51
C PHE A 9 5.02 77.28 36.33
N ASN A 10 3.95 76.77 35.71
CA ASN A 10 3.10 75.74 36.28
C ASN A 10 3.74 74.38 35.98
N LEU A 11 4.56 73.86 36.90
CA LEU A 11 5.15 72.53 36.77
C LEU A 11 4.06 71.46 36.92
N ASP A 12 3.94 70.57 35.93
CA ASP A 12 3.07 69.39 35.96
C ASP A 12 3.83 68.13 36.37
N ARG A 13 5.08 67.96 35.92
CA ARG A 13 5.89 66.75 36.18
C ARG A 13 7.38 67.03 36.05
N PHE A 14 8.19 66.52 36.97
CA PHE A 14 9.65 66.45 36.84
C PHE A 14 10.13 65.06 37.30
N GLU A 15 10.67 64.27 36.37
CA GLU A 15 10.97 62.86 36.62
C GLU A 15 12.09 62.29 35.75
N TRP A 16 12.46 61.06 36.05
CA TRP A 16 13.31 60.20 35.25
C TRP A 16 12.51 59.47 34.18
N THR A 17 13.04 59.36 32.97
CA THR A 17 12.42 58.57 31.88
C THR A 17 13.41 57.54 31.36
N GLY A 18 13.68 56.55 32.21
CA GLY A 18 14.74 55.55 32.01
C GLY A 18 16.08 55.99 32.63
N PRO A 19 17.10 55.11 32.60
CA PRO A 19 18.44 55.48 33.05
C PRO A 19 19.01 56.60 32.16
N GLY A 20 19.39 57.70 32.81
CA GLY A 20 20.12 58.80 32.17
C GLY A 20 19.31 59.84 31.40
N TRP A 21 18.00 59.95 31.65
CA TRP A 21 17.17 61.02 31.06
C TRP A 21 16.24 61.66 32.08
N LEU A 22 16.30 62.99 32.17
CA LEU A 22 15.41 63.84 32.96
C LEU A 22 14.36 64.49 32.06
N GLN A 23 13.10 64.53 32.50
CA GLN A 23 12.00 65.18 31.78
C GLN A 23 11.23 66.17 32.65
N ILE A 24 11.04 67.38 32.11
CA ILE A 24 10.26 68.46 32.72
C ILE A 24 9.03 68.73 31.84
N TRP A 25 7.85 68.73 32.46
CA TRP A 25 6.57 69.05 31.84
C TRP A 25 5.88 70.18 32.61
N GLY A 26 5.32 71.16 31.91
CA GLY A 26 4.53 72.22 32.54
C GLY A 26 3.92 73.21 31.56
N GLY A 27 3.49 74.36 32.08
CA GLY A 27 2.95 75.47 31.29
C GLY A 27 3.33 76.83 31.85
N TRP A 28 3.82 77.71 30.97
CA TRP A 28 4.21 79.07 31.31
C TRP A 28 3.01 80.03 31.17
N ASP A 29 2.86 80.92 32.15
CA ASP A 29 1.96 82.09 32.09
C ASP A 29 2.82 83.37 32.10
N GLY A 30 2.52 84.35 31.24
CA GLY A 30 3.17 85.67 31.22
C GLY A 30 4.47 85.80 30.41
N ILE A 31 4.77 84.87 29.49
CA ILE A 31 6.00 84.89 28.66
C ILE A 31 5.68 84.80 27.15
N ASP A 32 6.49 85.40 26.28
CA ASP A 32 6.44 85.16 24.83
C ASP A 32 7.11 83.81 24.51
N ARG A 33 6.70 83.16 23.41
CA ARG A 33 7.35 81.95 22.88
C ARG A 33 8.81 82.19 22.49
N ARG A 34 9.19 83.45 22.19
CA ARG A 34 10.57 83.82 21.85
C ARG A 34 11.55 83.63 23.01
N ASP A 35 11.10 83.89 24.23
CA ASP A 35 11.93 83.81 25.44
C ASP A 35 11.99 82.37 26.01
N LEU A 36 11.26 81.42 25.39
CA LEU A 36 11.36 79.98 25.64
C LEU A 36 12.46 79.28 24.80
N ALA A 37 13.32 80.06 24.15
CA ALA A 37 14.48 79.56 23.40
C ALA A 37 15.64 79.14 24.33
N ASP A 38 16.49 78.25 23.81
CA ASP A 38 17.73 77.75 24.41
C ASP A 38 17.65 77.42 25.93
N PRO A 39 16.66 76.62 26.38
CA PRO A 39 16.55 76.20 27.77
C PRO A 39 17.75 75.35 28.19
N ALA A 40 18.31 75.63 29.36
CA ALA A 40 19.39 74.86 29.97
C ALA A 40 18.98 74.43 31.38
N LEU A 41 19.16 73.14 31.70
CA LEU A 41 18.90 72.61 33.03
C LEU A 41 20.22 72.56 33.82
N ILE A 42 20.37 73.42 34.82
CA ILE A 42 21.46 73.34 35.78
C ILE A 42 21.05 72.38 36.89
N VAL A 43 21.84 71.32 37.08
CA VAL A 43 21.63 70.32 38.12
C VAL A 43 22.79 70.39 39.11
N ARG A 44 22.50 70.50 40.41
CA ARG A 44 23.49 70.43 41.48
C ARG A 44 23.53 69.02 42.08
N ALA A 45 24.71 68.43 42.11
CA ALA A 45 24.95 67.11 42.64
C ALA A 45 26.37 67.00 43.21
N ARG A 46 26.52 66.62 44.49
CA ARG A 46 27.82 66.33 45.13
C ARG A 46 28.85 67.46 44.93
N ASP A 47 28.46 68.68 45.29
CA ASP A 47 29.21 69.94 45.10
C ASP A 47 29.55 70.35 43.65
N VAL A 48 29.11 69.60 42.63
CA VAL A 48 29.30 69.94 41.21
C VAL A 48 27.98 70.47 40.60
N SER A 49 28.07 71.47 39.72
CA SER A 49 26.94 72.00 38.96
C SER A 49 27.08 71.63 37.47
N HIS A 50 26.18 70.78 36.98
CA HIS A 50 26.15 70.28 35.61
C HIS A 50 25.13 71.10 34.81
N ARG A 51 25.55 71.71 33.69
CA ARG A 51 24.65 72.48 32.81
C ARG A 51 24.28 71.64 31.58
N LEU A 52 23.06 71.14 31.55
CA LEU A 52 22.55 70.21 30.55
C LEU A 52 21.80 70.99 29.46
N ALA A 53 22.20 70.79 28.21
CA ALA A 53 21.42 71.21 27.05
C ALA A 53 20.51 70.06 26.60
N PRO A 54 19.28 70.34 26.10
CA PRO A 54 18.44 69.31 25.51
C PRO A 54 19.03 68.85 24.17
N PRO A 55 18.79 67.60 23.75
CA PRO A 55 19.16 67.15 22.41
C PRO A 55 18.30 67.84 21.34
N PRO A 56 18.67 67.75 20.05
CA PRO A 56 17.76 68.03 18.95
C PRO A 56 16.42 67.31 19.14
N ASP A 57 15.30 68.01 18.87
CA ASP A 57 13.92 67.57 19.15
C ASP A 57 13.61 67.18 20.61
N GLY A 58 14.49 67.54 21.56
CA GLY A 58 14.31 67.34 23.00
C GLY A 58 13.36 68.35 23.67
N ILE A 59 13.06 69.48 23.02
CA ILE A 59 12.07 70.47 23.45
C ILE A 59 10.80 70.31 22.60
N ARG A 60 9.63 70.21 23.22
CA ARG A 60 8.36 69.94 22.53
C ARG A 60 7.21 70.80 23.06
N GLY A 61 6.22 71.03 22.19
CA GLY A 61 5.03 71.82 22.50
C GLY A 61 5.26 73.33 22.45
N GLY A 62 4.74 74.05 23.43
CA GLY A 62 4.79 75.51 23.52
C GLY A 62 4.04 76.05 24.74
N ILE A 63 4.19 77.34 25.03
CA ILE A 63 3.72 78.08 26.24
C ILE A 63 2.90 77.26 27.25
N ARG A 64 1.64 76.89 26.95
CA ARG A 64 0.72 76.20 27.89
C ARG A 64 1.02 74.72 28.19
N ASN A 65 1.66 74.03 27.25
CA ASN A 65 2.04 72.61 27.29
C ASN A 65 3.50 72.51 26.79
N TRP A 66 4.44 72.92 27.64
CA TRP A 66 5.88 72.91 27.37
C TRP A 66 6.51 71.65 27.97
N HIS A 67 7.34 70.97 27.19
CA HIS A 67 8.03 69.74 27.55
C HIS A 67 9.50 69.84 27.13
N ALA A 68 10.41 69.44 28.00
CA ALA A 68 11.83 69.35 27.70
C ALA A 68 12.47 68.08 28.30
N ILE A 69 13.38 67.49 27.53
CA ILE A 69 14.14 66.29 27.87
C ILE A 69 15.63 66.65 27.95
N PHE A 70 16.32 66.24 29.00
CA PHE A 70 17.75 66.51 29.22
C PHE A 70 18.51 65.19 29.49
N PRO A 71 19.69 64.97 28.88
CA PRO A 71 20.53 63.81 29.18
C PRO A 71 21.21 63.97 30.54
N TRP A 72 21.46 62.86 31.23
CA TRP A 72 22.17 62.81 32.51
C TRP A 72 23.03 61.55 32.57
N GLU A 73 24.33 61.67 32.84
CA GLU A 73 25.25 60.52 32.79
C GLU A 73 25.68 60.02 34.19
N ASP A 74 25.38 60.79 35.23
CA ASP A 74 25.76 60.52 36.62
C ASP A 74 24.71 59.75 37.43
N ASP A 75 25.02 59.46 38.69
CA ASP A 75 24.13 58.76 39.63
C ASP A 75 22.81 59.53 39.88
N PRO A 76 21.63 58.95 39.57
CA PRO A 76 20.33 59.59 39.81
C PRO A 76 20.05 59.99 41.25
N ALA A 77 20.69 59.32 42.23
CA ALA A 77 20.53 59.61 43.66
C ALA A 77 21.41 60.79 44.14
N ALA A 78 22.22 61.38 43.25
CA ALA A 78 23.13 62.48 43.59
C ALA A 78 22.51 63.88 43.48
N ILE A 79 21.31 64.03 42.91
CA ILE A 79 20.71 65.34 42.63
C ILE A 79 20.13 65.98 43.89
N GLU A 80 20.73 67.09 44.32
CA GLU A 80 20.32 67.86 45.49
C GLU A 80 19.36 69.01 45.14
N GLY A 81 19.44 69.51 43.90
CA GLY A 81 18.53 70.53 43.38
C GLY A 81 18.72 70.78 41.89
N ALA A 82 17.73 71.38 41.25
CA ALA A 82 17.79 71.74 39.83
C ALA A 82 17.21 73.14 39.57
N GLU A 83 17.80 73.86 38.63
CA GLU A 83 17.39 75.19 38.19
C GLU A 83 17.27 75.19 36.66
N LEU A 84 16.09 75.54 36.15
CA LEU A 84 15.86 75.69 34.72
C LEU A 84 16.11 77.15 34.32
N GLU A 85 17.13 77.37 33.50
CA GLU A 85 17.41 78.63 32.83
C GLU A 85 16.70 78.67 31.47
N LEU A 86 16.26 79.87 31.07
CA LEU A 86 15.76 80.17 29.73
C LEU A 86 16.50 81.35 29.10
N GLY A 87 16.38 81.48 27.78
CA GLY A 87 16.69 82.73 27.06
C GLY A 87 16.07 83.96 27.74
N GLY A 88 16.82 85.07 27.76
CA GLY A 88 16.41 86.30 28.43
C GLY A 88 16.76 86.40 29.93
N GLY A 89 17.37 85.38 30.53
CA GLY A 89 17.87 85.45 31.92
C GLY A 89 16.79 85.17 32.98
N LEU A 90 15.79 84.36 32.61
CA LEU A 90 14.75 83.86 33.50
C LEU A 90 15.19 82.53 34.12
N VAL A 91 15.10 82.42 35.45
CA VAL A 91 15.51 81.21 36.20
C VAL A 91 14.33 80.69 37.03
N VAL A 92 14.16 79.36 37.02
CA VAL A 92 13.15 78.65 37.81
C VAL A 92 13.79 77.56 38.65
N GLU A 93 13.73 77.71 39.98
CA GLU A 93 14.09 76.65 40.93
C GLU A 93 13.07 75.50 40.84
N LEU A 94 13.54 74.29 40.55
CA LEU A 94 12.73 73.08 40.45
C LEU A 94 12.87 72.22 41.72
N PRO A 95 11.84 71.44 42.10
CA PRO A 95 11.97 70.40 43.13
C PRO A 95 12.89 69.26 42.65
N ALA A 96 13.22 68.32 43.54
CA ALA A 96 14.03 67.15 43.15
C ALA A 96 13.30 66.23 42.16
N PRO A 97 13.98 65.64 41.17
CA PRO A 97 13.34 64.77 40.17
C PRO A 97 12.80 63.51 40.82
N GLY A 98 11.53 63.19 40.53
CA GLY A 98 10.84 62.06 41.17
C GLY A 98 10.33 62.33 42.59
N SER A 99 10.57 63.51 43.19
CA SER A 99 9.88 63.92 44.42
C SER A 99 8.43 64.31 44.11
N SER A 100 7.59 63.31 43.82
CA SER A 100 6.16 63.54 43.62
C SER A 100 5.58 64.15 44.90
N THR A 101 5.02 65.35 44.79
CA THR A 101 4.39 66.05 45.91
C THR A 101 3.09 65.33 46.27
N GLY A 102 3.22 64.31 47.12
CA GLY A 102 2.19 63.30 47.35
C GLY A 102 0.83 63.87 47.72
N ARG A 103 -0.21 63.42 47.00
CA ARG A 103 -1.63 63.69 47.28
C ARG A 103 -1.99 65.18 47.52
N ARG A 104 -1.91 65.98 46.47
CA ARG A 104 -2.96 67.01 46.25
C ARG A 104 -3.75 66.66 44.99
N ARG A 105 -5.05 66.37 45.15
CA ARG A 105 -5.97 66.27 44.01
C ARG A 105 -6.16 67.69 43.46
N PHE A 106 -5.87 67.89 42.18
CA PHE A 106 -5.98 69.15 41.44
C PHE A 106 -5.12 70.31 41.99
N GLY A 107 -3.91 70.44 41.44
CA GLY A 107 -3.08 71.65 41.58
C GLY A 107 -1.74 71.49 40.85
N ARG A 108 -1.53 72.27 39.78
CA ARG A 108 -0.22 72.40 39.11
C ARG A 108 0.72 73.15 40.05
N THR A 109 1.98 72.75 40.16
CA THR A 109 2.93 73.40 41.08
C THR A 109 3.40 74.72 40.48
N ARG A 110 2.85 75.83 40.97
CA ARG A 110 3.22 77.19 40.52
C ARG A 110 4.56 77.60 41.10
N LEU A 111 5.59 77.54 40.27
CA LEU A 111 6.93 78.02 40.54
C LEU A 111 7.04 79.47 40.06
N ALA A 112 7.54 80.34 40.95
CA ALA A 112 7.75 81.74 40.63
C ALA A 112 9.08 81.90 39.89
N VAL A 113 9.01 82.40 38.65
CA VAL A 113 10.19 82.70 37.85
C VAL A 113 10.90 83.92 38.42
N ARG A 114 12.24 83.90 38.49
CA ARG A 114 13.05 85.04 38.92
C ARG A 114 13.75 85.68 37.72
N GLU A 115 13.53 86.97 37.53
CA GLU A 115 14.44 87.84 36.77
C GLU A 115 15.61 88.24 37.70
N VAL A 116 16.85 88.23 37.18
CA VAL A 116 18.04 88.56 37.97
C VAL A 116 18.31 90.07 37.96
N GLY A 117 17.77 90.84 38.92
CA GLY A 117 18.16 92.26 39.09
C GLY A 117 17.45 93.18 40.11
N THR A 118 18.18 93.54 41.18
CA THR A 118 18.18 94.86 41.92
C THR A 118 17.00 95.37 42.79
N HIS A 119 17.36 96.06 43.88
CA HIS A 119 16.57 96.86 44.87
C HIS A 119 16.53 98.38 44.49
N PRO A 120 15.87 99.34 45.21
CA PRO A 120 15.17 99.34 46.53
C PRO A 120 13.65 99.70 46.38
N GLY A 121 12.89 100.54 47.15
CA GLY A 121 13.09 101.36 48.38
C GLY A 121 11.81 102.14 48.83
N PRO A 122 11.75 102.81 50.02
CA PRO A 122 10.49 103.30 50.65
C PRO A 122 10.44 104.78 51.19
N GLU A 123 9.23 105.33 51.48
CA GLU A 123 8.90 106.55 52.30
C GLU A 123 7.35 106.70 52.45
N GLY A 124 6.70 107.48 53.35
CA GLY A 124 7.11 108.24 54.56
C GLY A 124 6.05 109.26 55.09
N GLY A 125 5.84 109.38 56.42
CA GLY A 125 5.19 110.51 57.19
C GLY A 125 3.70 110.87 56.96
N ASP A 126 3.07 111.89 57.60
CA ASP A 126 3.24 112.56 58.92
C ASP A 126 2.08 113.60 59.18
N ALA A 127 2.12 114.45 60.24
CA ALA A 127 1.33 114.26 61.48
C ALA A 127 1.01 115.55 62.30
N LEU A 128 -0.20 115.65 62.91
CA LEU A 128 -0.55 116.48 64.12
C LEU A 128 -0.33 118.04 64.03
N PRO A 129 -0.36 118.91 65.10
CA PRO A 129 -1.21 119.08 66.33
C PRO A 129 -1.61 120.55 66.78
N SER A 130 -2.46 120.68 67.84
CA SER A 130 -2.51 121.76 68.89
C SER A 130 -2.91 123.24 68.52
N ARG A 131 -2.98 124.30 69.39
CA ARG A 131 -2.66 124.60 70.84
C ARG A 131 -3.32 125.91 71.41
N GLY A 132 -3.33 126.11 72.76
CA GLY A 132 -3.40 127.43 73.49
C GLY A 132 -4.80 127.93 73.93
N ALA A 133 -5.09 128.67 75.03
CA ALA A 133 -4.37 129.28 76.19
C ALA A 133 -3.47 130.53 75.94
N VAL A 134 -3.34 131.56 76.82
CA VAL A 134 -3.79 131.80 78.23
C VAL A 134 -4.68 133.08 78.38
N ALA A 135 -4.70 134.06 79.33
CA ALA A 135 -3.91 134.56 80.50
C ALA A 135 -4.79 135.34 81.55
N SER A 136 -4.25 136.22 82.43
CA SER A 136 -4.97 136.91 83.56
C SER A 136 -4.37 138.26 84.07
N VAL A 137 -5.16 139.09 84.82
CA VAL A 137 -4.75 140.13 85.85
C VAL A 137 -4.05 141.44 85.32
N PRO A 138 -3.93 142.62 86.01
CA PRO A 138 -4.35 143.14 87.34
C PRO A 138 -5.24 144.45 87.33
N ALA A 139 -5.39 145.13 88.49
CA ALA A 139 -6.25 146.31 88.74
C ALA A 139 -5.51 147.64 89.08
N ARG A 140 -6.25 148.77 89.19
CA ARG A 140 -5.82 150.02 89.88
C ARG A 140 -7.00 150.95 90.23
N GLU A 141 -6.97 151.59 91.41
CA GLU A 141 -7.88 152.68 91.85
C GLU A 141 -7.29 154.06 91.43
N PRO A 142 -8.05 155.19 91.40
CA PRO A 142 -8.46 155.89 92.65
C PRO A 142 -9.75 156.79 92.60
N ASP A 143 -9.99 157.43 93.76
CA ASP A 143 -10.60 158.76 93.97
C ASP A 143 -12.12 158.90 94.23
N ALA A 144 -12.46 159.67 95.25
CA ALA A 144 -13.76 159.70 95.93
C ALA A 144 -14.83 160.56 95.24
N ILE A 145 -14.45 161.41 94.28
CA ILE A 145 -15.40 162.16 93.44
C ILE A 145 -15.84 161.30 92.24
N ALA A 146 -15.00 160.39 91.76
CA ALA A 146 -15.41 159.37 90.78
C ALA A 146 -16.50 158.46 91.35
N LEU A 147 -16.56 158.25 92.67
CA LEU A 147 -17.53 157.38 93.35
C LEU A 147 -19.01 157.79 93.14
N HIS A 148 -19.32 159.09 92.95
CA HIS A 148 -20.69 159.49 92.62
C HIS A 148 -21.03 159.28 91.15
N VAL A 149 -20.07 159.52 90.25
CA VAL A 149 -20.19 159.17 88.82
C VAL A 149 -20.33 157.66 88.66
N ALA A 150 -19.57 156.87 89.42
CA ALA A 150 -19.61 155.41 89.43
C ALA A 150 -20.95 154.84 89.91
N VAL A 151 -21.72 155.53 90.75
CA VAL A 151 -23.09 155.08 91.13
C VAL A 151 -24.11 155.36 90.03
N VAL A 152 -23.88 156.35 89.16
CA VAL A 152 -24.69 156.59 87.96
C VAL A 152 -24.25 155.65 86.82
N ALA A 153 -22.94 155.48 86.62
CA ALA A 153 -22.36 154.52 85.69
C ALA A 153 -22.79 153.08 86.04
N ALA A 154 -22.64 152.63 87.29
CA ALA A 154 -23.11 151.32 87.74
C ALA A 154 -24.64 151.14 87.64
N ARG A 155 -25.43 152.22 87.50
CA ARG A 155 -26.87 152.12 87.16
C ARG A 155 -27.12 152.05 85.66
N GLY A 156 -26.27 152.67 84.83
CA GLY A 156 -26.19 152.44 83.39
C GLY A 156 -25.75 151.02 83.09
N GLU A 157 -24.58 150.63 83.58
CA GLU A 157 -24.01 149.26 83.52
C GLU A 157 -24.99 148.21 84.06
N ALA A 158 -25.74 148.47 85.15
CA ALA A 158 -26.75 147.53 85.64
C ALA A 158 -28.06 147.53 84.82
N ALA A 159 -28.28 148.49 83.92
CA ALA A 159 -29.35 148.47 82.94
C ALA A 159 -28.88 147.80 81.64
N GLU A 160 -27.67 148.13 81.18
CA GLU A 160 -26.98 147.50 80.06
C GLU A 160 -26.78 146.00 80.35
N ALA A 161 -26.22 145.61 81.48
CA ALA A 161 -26.10 144.21 81.91
C ALA A 161 -27.46 143.49 82.07
N ARG A 162 -28.58 144.22 82.19
CA ARG A 162 -29.93 143.61 82.16
C ARG A 162 -30.45 143.42 80.75
N GLU A 163 -30.20 144.33 79.82
CA GLU A 163 -30.50 144.11 78.40
C GLU A 163 -29.53 143.10 77.78
N GLU A 164 -28.25 143.09 78.15
CA GLU A 164 -27.30 142.02 77.86
C GLU A 164 -27.75 140.70 78.46
N LEU A 165 -28.25 140.66 79.70
CA LEU A 165 -28.82 139.42 80.27
C LEU A 165 -30.05 138.96 79.48
N LYS A 166 -30.95 139.85 79.03
CA LYS A 166 -32.06 139.48 78.15
C LYS A 166 -31.59 139.01 76.78
N LEU A 167 -30.59 139.66 76.19
CA LEU A 167 -30.01 139.30 74.90
C LEU A 167 -29.27 137.95 74.99
N ALA A 168 -28.58 137.69 76.10
CA ALA A 168 -27.93 136.43 76.43
C ALA A 168 -28.97 135.33 76.73
N GLN A 169 -30.08 135.64 77.41
CA GLN A 169 -31.20 134.71 77.60
C GLN A 169 -31.90 134.39 76.27
N ALA A 170 -32.09 135.37 75.38
CA ALA A 170 -32.63 135.17 74.04
C ALA A 170 -31.65 134.43 73.12
N ALA A 171 -30.34 134.64 73.27
CA ALA A 171 -29.30 133.89 72.57
C ALA A 171 -29.17 132.46 73.10
N ALA A 172 -29.29 132.25 74.42
CA ALA A 172 -29.35 130.94 75.04
C ALA A 172 -30.64 130.19 74.69
N GLY A 173 -31.77 130.89 74.56
CA GLY A 173 -33.02 130.35 74.03
C GLY A 173 -32.86 129.85 72.60
N ARG A 174 -32.39 130.71 71.69
CA ARG A 174 -32.07 130.30 70.30
C ARG A 174 -31.06 129.16 70.24
N SER A 175 -29.99 129.21 71.05
CA SER A 175 -28.98 128.14 71.13
C SER A 175 -29.56 126.83 71.66
N ALA A 176 -30.51 126.87 72.59
CA ALA A 176 -31.25 125.69 73.04
C ALA A 176 -32.20 125.16 71.95
N GLU A 177 -32.92 126.03 71.24
CA GLU A 177 -33.75 125.67 70.09
C GLU A 177 -32.93 125.07 68.93
N ASP A 178 -31.73 125.60 68.66
CA ASP A 178 -30.78 125.07 67.69
C ASP A 178 -30.22 123.71 68.13
N VAL A 179 -29.87 123.55 69.41
CA VAL A 179 -29.38 122.27 69.99
C VAL A 179 -30.47 121.20 70.02
N ASP A 180 -31.72 121.55 70.37
CA ASP A 180 -32.86 120.62 70.31
C ASP A 180 -33.29 120.35 68.86
N GLY A 181 -33.14 121.31 67.95
CA GLY A 181 -33.25 121.12 66.51
C GLY A 181 -32.18 120.15 65.97
N GLU A 182 -30.93 120.25 66.41
CA GLU A 182 -29.88 119.27 66.10
C GLU A 182 -30.17 117.90 66.71
N ARG A 183 -30.63 117.83 67.96
CA ARG A 183 -31.02 116.56 68.61
C ARG A 183 -32.16 115.90 67.83
N ALA A 184 -33.19 116.66 67.43
CA ALA A 184 -34.28 116.16 66.61
C ALA A 184 -33.79 115.68 65.23
N ARG A 185 -32.91 116.44 64.55
CA ARG A 185 -32.28 116.02 63.29
C ARG A 185 -31.49 114.71 63.45
N ARG A 186 -30.65 114.60 64.49
CA ARG A 186 -29.88 113.38 64.79
C ARG A 186 -30.76 112.20 65.21
N GLN A 187 -31.90 112.44 65.87
CA GLN A 187 -32.90 111.40 66.16
C GLN A 187 -33.58 110.90 64.88
N ILE A 188 -33.98 111.80 63.97
CA ILE A 188 -34.54 111.45 62.66
C ILE A 188 -33.49 110.71 61.80
N GLU A 189 -32.25 111.15 61.82
CA GLU A 189 -31.13 110.55 61.08
C GLU A 189 -30.76 109.17 61.63
N THR A 190 -30.67 108.99 62.95
CA THR A 190 -30.42 107.68 63.56
C THR A 190 -31.63 106.74 63.46
N ALA A 191 -32.86 107.26 63.39
CA ALA A 191 -34.05 106.46 63.05
C ALA A 191 -33.99 105.95 61.60
N ARG A 192 -33.72 106.84 60.63
CA ARG A 192 -33.51 106.49 59.22
C ARG A 192 -32.34 105.52 59.02
N LEU A 193 -31.25 105.68 59.78
CA LEU A 193 -30.11 104.77 59.72
C LEU A 193 -30.46 103.39 60.28
N ARG A 194 -31.25 103.30 61.36
CA ARG A 194 -31.77 102.00 61.84
C ARG A 194 -32.70 101.36 60.81
N GLU A 195 -33.62 102.13 60.22
CA GLU A 195 -34.53 101.65 59.17
C GLU A 195 -33.76 101.17 57.92
N ALA A 196 -32.71 101.87 57.52
CA ALA A 196 -31.80 101.45 56.46
C ALA A 196 -31.01 100.17 56.83
N MET A 197 -30.54 100.06 58.06
CA MET A 197 -29.86 98.85 58.54
C MET A 197 -30.81 97.65 58.69
N ASP A 198 -32.05 97.85 59.12
CA ASP A 198 -33.07 96.81 59.24
C ASP A 198 -33.57 96.34 57.87
N THR A 199 -33.66 97.25 56.88
CA THR A 199 -33.98 96.88 55.49
C THR A 199 -32.82 96.17 54.80
N LEU A 200 -31.57 96.64 54.95
CA LEU A 200 -30.37 95.92 54.51
C LEU A 200 -30.26 94.54 55.17
N ARG A 201 -30.56 94.44 56.47
CA ARG A 201 -30.57 93.18 57.21
C ARG A 201 -31.64 92.22 56.66
N LYS A 202 -32.87 92.68 56.44
CA LYS A 202 -33.93 91.86 55.82
C LYS A 202 -33.53 91.38 54.42
N LEU A 203 -32.96 92.25 53.58
CA LEU A 203 -32.47 91.88 52.25
C LEU A 203 -31.33 90.86 52.31
N ALA A 204 -30.42 90.96 53.30
CA ALA A 204 -29.36 89.99 53.52
C ALA A 204 -29.89 88.65 54.06
N GLU A 205 -30.83 88.66 55.01
CA GLU A 205 -31.49 87.45 55.54
C GLU A 205 -32.32 86.75 54.46
N GLU A 206 -33.06 87.49 53.62
CA GLU A 206 -33.74 86.97 52.44
C GLU A 206 -32.77 86.40 51.39
N GLY A 207 -31.67 87.09 51.11
CA GLY A 207 -30.64 86.65 50.18
C GLY A 207 -30.01 85.33 50.62
N LEU A 208 -29.63 85.24 51.90
CA LEU A 208 -29.10 84.04 52.54
C LEU A 208 -30.14 82.90 52.58
N GLN A 209 -31.42 83.20 52.76
CA GLN A 209 -32.49 82.19 52.67
C GLN A 209 -32.66 81.67 51.23
N LYS A 210 -32.62 82.54 50.22
CA LYS A 210 -32.69 82.17 48.80
C LYS A 210 -31.47 81.32 48.40
N GLU A 211 -30.26 81.72 48.81
CA GLU A 211 -29.01 80.96 48.59
C GLU A 211 -29.04 79.58 49.27
N ARG A 212 -29.51 79.50 50.53
CA ARG A 212 -29.70 78.23 51.23
C ARG A 212 -30.72 77.32 50.55
N ALA A 213 -31.85 77.85 50.08
CA ALA A 213 -32.86 77.08 49.36
C ALA A 213 -32.30 76.53 48.02
N VAL A 214 -31.54 77.34 47.28
CA VAL A 214 -30.84 76.88 46.07
C VAL A 214 -29.78 75.81 46.41
N SER A 215 -28.99 76.01 47.47
CA SER A 215 -27.99 75.04 47.91
C SER A 215 -28.59 73.70 48.35
N GLN A 216 -29.75 73.73 49.03
CA GLN A 216 -30.51 72.54 49.41
C GLN A 216 -31.13 71.86 48.19
N GLY A 217 -31.65 72.63 47.22
CA GLY A 217 -32.10 72.12 45.94
C GLY A 217 -31.00 71.35 45.21
N LEU A 218 -29.86 72.00 44.97
CA LEU A 218 -28.68 71.42 44.32
C LEU A 218 -28.13 70.20 45.08
N SER A 219 -28.10 70.22 46.41
CA SER A 219 -27.73 69.04 47.21
C SER A 219 -28.69 67.88 46.91
N SER A 220 -30.02 68.13 46.93
CA SER A 220 -31.02 67.10 46.64
C SER A 220 -31.03 66.62 45.19
N GLU A 221 -30.40 67.35 44.27
CA GLU A 221 -30.17 66.92 42.88
C GLU A 221 -28.88 66.09 42.78
N LEU A 222 -27.80 66.49 43.45
CA LEU A 222 -26.58 65.70 43.59
C LEU A 222 -26.85 64.34 44.27
N ASP A 223 -27.62 64.32 45.36
CA ASP A 223 -28.01 63.08 46.07
C ASP A 223 -28.77 62.11 45.14
N LYS A 224 -29.61 62.62 44.23
CA LYS A 224 -30.29 61.83 43.20
C LYS A 224 -29.32 61.32 42.15
N TYR A 225 -28.45 62.18 41.61
CA TYR A 225 -27.44 61.75 40.63
C TYR A 225 -26.41 60.77 41.21
N GLU A 226 -26.08 60.84 42.50
CA GLU A 226 -25.27 59.82 43.18
C GLU A 226 -26.03 58.50 43.36
N ALA A 227 -27.34 58.52 43.62
CA ALA A 227 -28.18 57.32 43.62
C ALA A 227 -28.30 56.71 42.20
N ASP A 228 -28.68 57.50 41.19
CA ASP A 228 -28.81 57.05 39.80
C ASP A 228 -27.48 56.46 39.27
N THR A 229 -26.35 57.13 39.54
CA THR A 229 -25.04 56.60 39.11
C THR A 229 -24.58 55.39 39.91
N LYS A 230 -25.04 55.20 41.16
CA LYS A 230 -24.83 53.96 41.92
C LYS A 230 -25.65 52.81 41.33
N ASP A 231 -26.91 53.05 40.99
CA ASP A 231 -27.80 52.02 40.43
C ASP A 231 -27.40 51.66 39.00
N HIS A 232 -26.99 52.63 38.17
CA HIS A 232 -26.36 52.37 36.88
C HIS A 232 -25.04 51.58 37.00
N ARG A 233 -24.22 51.82 38.04
CA ARG A 233 -23.00 51.01 38.30
C ARG A 233 -23.35 49.59 38.73
N ALA A 234 -24.39 49.41 39.54
CA ALA A 234 -24.88 48.09 39.97
C ALA A 234 -25.46 47.29 38.79
N PHE A 235 -26.28 47.92 37.95
CA PHE A 235 -26.79 47.34 36.71
C PHE A 235 -25.65 46.97 35.74
N ALA A 236 -24.68 47.87 35.55
CA ALA A 236 -23.51 47.59 34.71
C ALA A 236 -22.57 46.53 35.31
N ALA A 237 -22.59 46.29 36.62
CA ALA A 237 -21.93 45.14 37.24
C ALA A 237 -22.67 43.85 36.92
N GLY A 238 -23.97 43.78 37.23
CA GLY A 238 -24.79 42.59 36.91
C GLY A 238 -24.76 42.20 35.42
N LEU A 239 -24.69 43.17 34.50
CA LEU A 239 -24.48 42.88 33.07
C LEU A 239 -23.10 42.28 32.78
N ARG A 240 -22.02 42.74 33.43
CA ARG A 240 -20.68 42.13 33.28
C ARG A 240 -20.65 40.73 33.86
N ASP A 241 -21.27 40.52 35.03
CA ASP A 241 -21.32 39.23 35.70
C ASP A 241 -22.12 38.21 34.84
N GLN A 242 -23.23 38.65 34.23
CA GLN A 242 -23.98 37.86 33.24
C GLN A 242 -23.18 37.58 31.96
N MET A 243 -22.47 38.57 31.41
CA MET A 243 -21.62 38.37 30.23
C MET A 243 -20.45 37.43 30.53
N GLN A 244 -19.88 37.47 31.74
CA GLN A 244 -18.84 36.55 32.17
C GLN A 244 -19.38 35.12 32.26
N ALA A 245 -20.48 34.91 32.98
CA ALA A 245 -21.11 33.58 33.11
C ALA A 245 -21.48 32.97 31.73
N LEU A 246 -22.04 33.78 30.81
CA LEU A 246 -22.32 33.34 29.44
C LEU A 246 -21.05 33.06 28.62
N SER A 247 -19.93 33.73 28.91
CA SER A 247 -18.64 33.44 28.27
C SER A 247 -17.99 32.17 28.81
N GLU A 248 -18.17 31.88 30.10
CA GLU A 248 -17.72 30.63 30.75
C GLU A 248 -18.55 29.44 30.23
N GLU A 249 -19.87 29.55 30.19
CA GLU A 249 -20.77 28.54 29.58
C GLU A 249 -20.45 28.30 28.09
N LEU A 250 -20.10 29.35 27.33
CA LEU A 250 -19.70 29.22 25.93
C LEU A 250 -18.33 28.52 25.76
N ILE A 251 -17.41 28.67 26.72
CA ILE A 251 -16.13 27.96 26.74
C ILE A 251 -16.38 26.48 27.08
N GLU A 252 -17.13 26.16 28.14
CA GLU A 252 -17.47 24.79 28.51
C GLU A 252 -18.21 24.06 27.37
N SER A 253 -19.21 24.71 26.77
CA SER A 253 -19.95 24.18 25.61
C SER A 253 -19.03 23.93 24.41
N ARG A 254 -18.03 24.79 24.20
CA ARG A 254 -17.03 24.61 23.15
C ARG A 254 -16.09 23.45 23.44
N GLU A 255 -15.58 23.30 24.67
CA GLU A 255 -14.70 22.19 25.05
C GLU A 255 -15.41 20.85 24.91
N ILE A 256 -16.66 20.74 25.38
CA ILE A 256 -17.53 19.57 25.17
C ILE A 256 -17.71 19.30 23.67
N GLY A 257 -17.91 20.35 22.86
CA GLY A 257 -18.03 20.26 21.41
C GLY A 257 -16.74 19.82 20.70
N GLU A 258 -15.56 20.21 21.19
CA GLU A 258 -14.26 19.80 20.65
C GLU A 258 -13.91 18.35 21.02
N VAL A 259 -14.20 17.92 22.26
CA VAL A 259 -14.12 16.50 22.68
C VAL A 259 -15.06 15.63 21.83
N SER A 260 -16.32 16.04 21.69
CA SER A 260 -17.31 15.29 20.89
C SER A 260 -16.91 15.15 19.41
N ARG A 261 -16.19 16.12 18.85
CA ARG A 261 -15.63 16.04 17.49
C ARG A 261 -14.44 15.09 17.42
N ALA A 262 -13.51 15.16 18.39
CA ALA A 262 -12.38 14.25 18.47
C ALA A 262 -12.82 12.78 18.62
N GLU A 263 -13.87 12.51 19.40
CA GLU A 263 -14.49 11.18 19.47
C GLU A 263 -15.13 10.76 18.14
N ALA A 264 -15.88 11.65 17.48
CA ALA A 264 -16.49 11.36 16.18
C ALA A 264 -15.44 11.07 15.09
N ASP A 265 -14.33 11.80 15.06
CA ASP A 265 -13.23 11.57 14.12
C ASP A 265 -12.43 10.30 14.47
N GLY A 266 -12.22 10.00 15.76
CA GLY A 266 -11.67 8.72 16.20
C GLY A 266 -12.54 7.52 15.85
N LEU A 267 -13.88 7.66 15.88
CA LEU A 267 -14.83 6.65 15.42
C LEU A 267 -14.82 6.52 13.89
N ARG A 268 -14.73 7.62 13.13
CA ARG A 268 -14.58 7.60 11.66
C ARG A 268 -13.33 6.82 11.25
N LEU A 269 -12.17 7.11 11.85
CA LEU A 269 -10.92 6.40 11.56
C LEU A 269 -11.00 4.90 11.87
N ARG A 270 -11.71 4.51 12.95
CA ARG A 270 -11.98 3.10 13.25
C ARG A 270 -12.89 2.44 12.20
N VAL A 271 -13.95 3.12 11.78
CA VAL A 271 -14.84 2.62 10.70
C VAL A 271 -14.09 2.49 9.38
N GLU A 272 -13.20 3.42 9.05
CA GLU A 272 -12.33 3.31 7.87
C GLU A 272 -11.39 2.10 7.94
N GLU A 273 -10.74 1.84 9.09
CA GLU A 273 -9.83 0.70 9.16
C GLU A 273 -10.59 -0.63 9.12
N VAL A 274 -11.75 -0.74 9.78
CA VAL A 274 -12.64 -1.91 9.62
C VAL A 274 -13.03 -2.09 8.15
N GLN A 275 -13.35 -1.02 7.42
CA GLN A 275 -13.60 -1.12 5.97
C GLN A 275 -12.37 -1.54 5.15
N ARG A 276 -11.15 -1.18 5.56
CA ARG A 276 -9.92 -1.68 4.92
C ARG A 276 -9.71 -3.16 5.24
N GLU A 277 -9.98 -3.60 6.47
CA GLU A 277 -9.93 -5.01 6.87
C GLU A 277 -10.98 -5.84 6.13
N THR A 278 -12.23 -5.38 6.00
CA THR A 278 -13.25 -6.06 5.17
C THR A 278 -12.77 -6.20 3.73
N ARG A 279 -12.29 -5.13 3.08
CA ARG A 279 -11.79 -5.23 1.68
C ARG A 279 -10.58 -6.16 1.52
N ARG A 280 -9.74 -6.30 2.55
CA ARG A 280 -8.64 -7.30 2.57
C ARG A 280 -9.19 -8.73 2.69
N ALA A 281 -10.24 -8.94 3.49
CA ALA A 281 -10.92 -10.22 3.61
C ALA A 281 -11.67 -10.59 2.30
N ASP A 282 -12.44 -9.66 1.73
CA ASP A 282 -13.14 -9.83 0.44
C ASP A 282 -12.17 -10.26 -0.67
N GLY A 283 -10.98 -9.63 -0.72
CA GLY A 283 -9.91 -9.99 -1.65
C GLY A 283 -9.32 -11.38 -1.41
N ALA A 284 -9.06 -11.73 -0.14
CA ALA A 284 -8.55 -13.06 0.23
C ALA A 284 -9.58 -14.18 -0.03
N GLU A 285 -10.88 -13.91 0.12
CA GLU A 285 -11.94 -14.87 -0.25
C GLU A 285 -12.00 -15.08 -1.77
N ALA A 286 -11.83 -14.01 -2.57
CA ALA A 286 -11.75 -14.13 -4.02
C ALA A 286 -10.50 -14.91 -4.49
N GLU A 287 -9.34 -14.69 -3.85
CA GLU A 287 -8.12 -15.47 -4.11
C GLU A 287 -8.32 -16.95 -3.74
N LEU A 288 -8.95 -17.25 -2.60
CA LEU A 288 -9.26 -18.62 -2.17
C LEU A 288 -10.22 -19.33 -3.12
N GLU A 289 -11.22 -18.63 -3.69
CA GLU A 289 -12.14 -19.22 -4.65
C GLU A 289 -11.48 -19.46 -6.02
N SER A 290 -10.58 -18.58 -6.46
CA SER A 290 -9.73 -18.83 -7.64
C SER A 290 -8.87 -20.08 -7.43
N LEU A 291 -8.16 -20.18 -6.30
CA LEU A 291 -7.31 -21.34 -5.99
C LEU A 291 -8.10 -22.65 -5.86
N ARG A 292 -9.39 -22.60 -5.48
CA ARG A 292 -10.30 -23.75 -5.50
C ARG A 292 -10.66 -24.15 -6.93
N ALA A 293 -10.94 -23.19 -7.81
CA ALA A 293 -11.20 -23.45 -9.23
C ALA A 293 -9.96 -24.08 -9.90
N ASP A 294 -8.78 -23.49 -9.71
CA ASP A 294 -7.51 -24.00 -10.21
C ASP A 294 -7.22 -25.44 -9.73
N LEU A 295 -7.53 -25.73 -8.46
CA LEU A 295 -7.39 -27.08 -7.87
C LEU A 295 -8.38 -28.09 -8.48
N VAL A 296 -9.60 -27.66 -8.81
CA VAL A 296 -10.59 -28.51 -9.49
C VAL A 296 -10.19 -28.78 -10.94
N GLU A 297 -9.70 -27.78 -11.67
CA GLU A 297 -9.20 -27.96 -13.05
C GLU A 297 -7.96 -28.86 -13.05
N SER A 298 -6.96 -28.59 -12.20
CA SER A 298 -5.76 -29.42 -12.04
C SER A 298 -6.11 -30.87 -11.70
N ARG A 299 -7.14 -31.10 -10.89
CA ARG A 299 -7.66 -32.43 -10.58
C ARG A 299 -8.32 -33.10 -11.79
N GLN A 300 -9.17 -32.40 -12.55
CA GLN A 300 -9.77 -32.94 -13.78
C GLN A 300 -8.71 -33.30 -14.82
N VAL A 301 -7.68 -32.47 -14.96
CA VAL A 301 -6.50 -32.75 -15.78
C VAL A 301 -5.80 -34.02 -15.30
N ALA A 302 -5.51 -34.15 -14.00
CA ALA A 302 -4.91 -35.37 -13.44
C ALA A 302 -5.77 -36.64 -13.63
N GLU A 303 -7.10 -36.54 -13.48
CA GLU A 303 -8.04 -37.63 -13.71
C GLU A 303 -8.06 -38.05 -15.20
N SER A 304 -7.96 -37.10 -16.15
CA SER A 304 -7.85 -37.40 -17.58
C SER A 304 -6.53 -38.06 -17.98
N TRP A 305 -5.40 -37.63 -17.40
CA TRP A 305 -4.10 -38.31 -17.58
C TRP A 305 -4.11 -39.71 -16.97
N GLY A 306 -4.81 -39.92 -15.85
CA GLY A 306 -5.03 -41.23 -15.26
C GLY A 306 -5.78 -42.17 -16.21
N ALA A 307 -6.89 -41.70 -16.79
CA ALA A 307 -7.70 -42.48 -17.73
C ALA A 307 -6.92 -42.85 -19.01
N GLU A 308 -6.13 -41.93 -19.58
CA GLU A 308 -5.30 -42.24 -20.74
C GLU A 308 -4.15 -43.19 -20.38
N ALA A 309 -3.56 -43.09 -19.18
CA ALA A 309 -2.56 -44.04 -18.70
C ALA A 309 -3.13 -45.46 -18.52
N ASP A 310 -4.34 -45.61 -17.98
CA ASP A 310 -5.00 -46.91 -17.86
C ASP A 310 -5.41 -47.49 -19.22
N LYS A 311 -5.83 -46.65 -20.17
CA LYS A 311 -6.06 -47.04 -21.58
C LYS A 311 -4.78 -47.54 -22.25
N VAL A 312 -3.64 -46.87 -22.06
CA VAL A 312 -2.33 -47.34 -22.57
C VAL A 312 -1.88 -48.64 -21.90
N ARG A 313 -2.14 -48.83 -20.60
CA ARG A 313 -1.89 -50.12 -19.91
C ARG A 313 -2.74 -51.24 -20.49
N ALA A 314 -4.02 -50.99 -20.77
CA ALA A 314 -4.92 -51.97 -21.38
C ALA A 314 -4.45 -52.37 -22.78
N GLN A 315 -4.08 -51.40 -23.62
CA GLN A 315 -3.50 -51.65 -24.96
C GLN A 315 -2.18 -52.44 -24.89
N LEU A 316 -1.31 -52.14 -23.91
CA LEU A 316 -0.07 -52.88 -23.70
C LEU A 316 -0.34 -54.34 -23.29
N ALA A 317 -1.31 -54.58 -22.41
CA ALA A 317 -1.71 -55.93 -22.00
C ALA A 317 -2.35 -56.72 -23.16
N GLU A 318 -3.20 -56.07 -23.96
CA GLU A 318 -3.78 -56.66 -25.18
C GLU A 318 -2.68 -57.11 -26.14
N ALA A 319 -1.76 -56.20 -26.51
CA ALA A 319 -0.62 -56.48 -27.38
C ALA A 319 0.32 -57.56 -26.83
N GLN A 320 0.53 -57.64 -25.51
CA GLN A 320 1.27 -58.74 -24.88
C GLN A 320 0.58 -60.09 -25.13
N THR A 321 -0.74 -60.18 -24.94
CA THR A 321 -1.48 -61.42 -25.24
C THR A 321 -1.54 -61.75 -26.74
N GLU A 322 -1.46 -60.77 -27.64
CA GLU A 322 -1.30 -61.02 -29.08
C GLU A 322 0.08 -61.62 -29.40
N VAL A 323 1.15 -61.08 -28.80
CA VAL A 323 2.51 -61.63 -28.94
C VAL A 323 2.61 -63.05 -28.39
N GLU A 324 1.97 -63.36 -27.26
CA GLU A 324 1.90 -64.72 -26.71
C GLU A 324 1.15 -65.70 -27.64
N ARG A 325 0.03 -65.26 -28.24
CA ARG A 325 -0.72 -66.06 -29.23
C ARG A 325 0.10 -66.29 -30.49
N ALA A 326 0.72 -65.25 -31.05
CA ALA A 326 1.57 -65.34 -32.24
C ALA A 326 2.81 -66.22 -32.01
N GLY A 327 3.42 -66.14 -30.82
CA GLY A 327 4.50 -67.05 -30.40
C GLY A 327 4.03 -68.51 -30.35
N SER A 328 2.89 -68.76 -29.71
CA SER A 328 2.27 -70.09 -29.63
C SER A 328 1.92 -70.67 -31.01
N GLU A 329 1.47 -69.83 -31.95
CA GLU A 329 1.18 -70.22 -33.32
C GLU A 329 2.47 -70.50 -34.12
N ALA A 330 3.49 -69.67 -33.98
CA ALA A 330 4.80 -69.89 -34.59
C ALA A 330 5.46 -71.20 -34.11
N GLU A 331 5.31 -71.56 -32.82
CA GLU A 331 5.75 -72.87 -32.30
C GLU A 331 4.96 -74.04 -32.89
N ARG A 332 3.63 -73.92 -33.00
CA ARG A 332 2.78 -74.94 -33.67
C ARG A 332 3.16 -75.13 -35.14
N LEU A 333 3.40 -74.04 -35.86
CA LEU A 333 3.83 -74.08 -37.27
C LEU A 333 5.22 -74.71 -37.44
N ARG A 334 6.19 -74.37 -36.56
CA ARG A 334 7.50 -75.03 -36.51
C ARG A 334 7.38 -76.54 -36.24
N ALA A 335 6.55 -76.93 -35.26
CA ALA A 335 6.32 -78.34 -34.94
C ALA A 335 5.61 -79.10 -36.07
N HIS A 336 4.73 -78.42 -36.83
CA HIS A 336 4.10 -78.99 -38.02
C HIS A 336 5.10 -79.17 -39.17
N LEU A 337 5.91 -78.15 -39.48
CA LEU A 337 6.98 -78.24 -40.48
C LEU A 337 7.98 -79.37 -40.14
N ALA A 338 8.48 -79.39 -38.90
CA ALA A 338 9.38 -80.45 -38.42
C ALA A 338 8.71 -81.84 -38.32
N ARG A 339 7.39 -81.96 -38.55
CA ARG A 339 6.73 -83.24 -38.83
C ARG A 339 6.69 -83.51 -40.34
N VAL A 340 6.22 -82.56 -41.16
CA VAL A 340 6.15 -82.71 -42.62
C VAL A 340 7.53 -83.05 -43.22
N GLU A 341 8.61 -82.45 -42.71
CA GLU A 341 9.98 -82.77 -43.08
C GLU A 341 10.37 -84.22 -42.76
N ARG A 342 9.94 -84.77 -41.61
CA ARG A 342 10.16 -86.18 -41.25
C ARG A 342 9.30 -87.14 -42.07
N ASP A 343 8.03 -86.81 -42.26
CA ASP A 343 7.09 -87.61 -43.07
C ASP A 343 7.57 -87.64 -44.55
N ALA A 344 8.15 -86.53 -45.05
CA ALA A 344 8.81 -86.45 -46.35
C ALA A 344 10.14 -87.23 -46.42
N HIS A 345 10.98 -87.17 -45.38
CA HIS A 345 12.24 -87.93 -45.33
C HIS A 345 11.99 -89.45 -45.24
N GLN A 346 10.97 -89.88 -44.49
CA GLN A 346 10.54 -91.27 -44.43
C GLN A 346 10.02 -91.75 -45.80
N SER A 347 9.10 -91.02 -46.42
CA SER A 347 8.55 -91.40 -47.73
C SER A 347 9.59 -91.36 -48.86
N GLY A 348 10.60 -90.48 -48.75
CA GLY A 348 11.81 -90.53 -49.59
C GLY A 348 12.58 -91.84 -49.44
N GLY A 349 12.90 -92.24 -48.21
CA GLY A 349 13.58 -93.52 -47.93
C GLY A 349 12.75 -94.76 -48.28
N GLU A 350 11.42 -94.68 -48.21
CA GLU A 350 10.52 -95.72 -48.72
C GLU A 350 10.53 -95.80 -50.25
N ALA A 351 10.55 -94.67 -50.95
CA ALA A 351 10.70 -94.62 -52.41
C ALA A 351 12.07 -95.14 -52.88
N GLU A 352 13.15 -94.87 -52.14
CA GLU A 352 14.49 -95.46 -52.41
C GLU A 352 14.50 -96.97 -52.21
N ARG A 353 13.89 -97.48 -51.13
CA ARG A 353 13.72 -98.94 -50.91
C ARG A 353 12.91 -99.61 -52.02
N LEU A 354 11.82 -98.98 -52.45
CA LEU A 354 10.98 -99.49 -53.54
C LEU A 354 11.73 -99.48 -54.89
N ARG A 355 12.61 -98.49 -55.14
CA ARG A 355 13.50 -98.49 -56.32
C ARG A 355 14.51 -99.64 -56.26
N ALA A 356 15.20 -99.83 -55.12
CA ALA A 356 16.14 -100.94 -54.96
C ALA A 356 15.45 -102.32 -55.09
N GLN A 357 14.23 -102.47 -54.58
CA GLN A 357 13.43 -103.69 -54.78
C GLN A 357 12.99 -103.89 -56.24
N LEU A 358 12.71 -102.81 -56.98
CA LEU A 358 12.39 -102.88 -58.40
C LEU A 358 13.63 -103.26 -59.23
N GLU A 359 14.79 -102.71 -58.90
CA GLU A 359 16.09 -103.03 -59.52
C GLU A 359 16.47 -104.49 -59.27
N GLU A 360 16.39 -104.98 -58.01
CA GLU A 360 16.59 -106.40 -57.69
C GLU A 360 15.56 -107.31 -58.41
N ALA A 361 14.30 -106.87 -58.54
CA ALA A 361 13.29 -107.61 -59.29
C ALA A 361 13.58 -107.64 -60.80
N GLN A 362 14.17 -106.58 -61.36
CA GLN A 362 14.61 -106.52 -62.75
C GLN A 362 15.80 -107.44 -63.00
N GLU A 363 16.83 -107.40 -62.15
CA GLU A 363 17.96 -108.35 -62.20
C GLU A 363 17.49 -109.81 -62.11
N ARG A 364 16.56 -110.12 -61.21
CA ARG A 364 15.97 -111.46 -61.07
C ARG A 364 15.18 -111.88 -62.31
N LEU A 365 14.45 -110.95 -62.95
CA LEU A 365 13.73 -111.24 -64.20
C LEU A 365 14.69 -111.47 -65.38
N GLU A 366 15.78 -110.70 -65.46
CA GLU A 366 16.86 -110.90 -66.44
C GLU A 366 17.53 -112.26 -66.23
N GLN A 367 17.90 -112.61 -65.00
CA GLN A 367 18.44 -113.93 -64.65
C GLN A 367 17.49 -115.09 -65.01
N ILE A 368 16.18 -114.93 -64.77
CA ILE A 368 15.18 -115.94 -65.15
C ILE A 368 15.04 -116.05 -66.68
N GLY A 369 15.13 -114.94 -67.41
CA GLY A 369 15.19 -114.93 -68.87
C GLY A 369 16.43 -115.65 -69.40
N ASP A 370 17.59 -115.32 -68.84
CA ASP A 370 18.89 -115.91 -69.17
C ASP A 370 18.92 -117.42 -68.86
N GLU A 371 18.33 -117.86 -67.74
CA GLU A 371 18.08 -119.29 -67.48
C GLU A 371 17.07 -119.92 -68.44
N ALA A 372 16.02 -119.21 -68.85
CA ALA A 372 15.01 -119.72 -69.79
C ALA A 372 15.60 -119.92 -71.18
N GLU A 373 16.43 -119.00 -71.69
CA GLU A 373 17.19 -119.17 -72.93
C GLU A 373 18.17 -120.34 -72.82
N ARG A 374 18.89 -120.47 -71.70
CA ARG A 374 19.79 -121.62 -71.44
C ARG A 374 19.02 -122.95 -71.38
N ARG A 375 17.80 -122.97 -70.86
CA ARG A 375 16.90 -124.15 -70.86
C ARG A 375 16.39 -124.45 -72.27
N GLN A 376 15.97 -123.45 -73.03
CA GLN A 376 15.52 -123.56 -74.41
C GLN A 376 16.63 -124.09 -75.32
N ALA A 377 17.83 -123.53 -75.26
CA ALA A 377 18.98 -123.99 -76.05
C ALA A 377 19.41 -125.43 -75.69
N ARG A 378 19.26 -125.83 -74.41
CA ARG A 378 19.44 -127.24 -74.00
C ARG A 378 18.34 -128.14 -74.55
N PHE A 379 17.08 -127.69 -74.54
CA PHE A 379 15.95 -128.43 -75.10
C PHE A 379 16.10 -128.64 -76.61
N GLU A 380 16.43 -127.59 -77.36
CA GLU A 380 16.71 -127.70 -78.81
C GLU A 380 17.88 -128.62 -79.11
N LYS A 381 18.96 -128.57 -78.30
CA LYS A 381 20.08 -129.51 -78.45
C LYS A 381 19.62 -130.95 -78.18
N ALA A 382 18.84 -131.19 -77.14
CA ALA A 382 18.30 -132.50 -76.82
C ALA A 382 17.33 -133.00 -77.91
N GLN A 383 16.51 -132.12 -78.48
CA GLN A 383 15.63 -132.42 -79.60
C GLN A 383 16.43 -132.82 -80.84
N ARG A 384 17.46 -132.04 -81.22
CA ARG A 384 18.35 -132.40 -82.35
C ARG A 384 19.09 -133.72 -82.11
N GLN A 385 19.43 -134.06 -80.86
CA GLN A 385 20.00 -135.36 -80.50
C GLN A 385 18.96 -136.51 -80.57
N ALA A 386 17.69 -136.24 -80.23
CA ALA A 386 16.59 -137.19 -80.41
C ALA A 386 16.26 -137.42 -81.89
N GLU A 387 16.26 -136.37 -82.71
CA GLU A 387 16.13 -136.45 -84.18
C GLU A 387 17.28 -137.24 -84.81
N GLN A 388 18.53 -136.99 -84.38
CA GLN A 388 19.71 -137.75 -84.81
C GLN A 388 19.62 -139.23 -84.44
N SER A 389 19.32 -139.55 -83.18
CA SER A 389 19.20 -140.94 -82.72
C SER A 389 17.98 -141.66 -83.31
N SER A 390 16.89 -140.94 -83.63
CA SER A 390 15.77 -141.50 -84.39
C SER A 390 16.18 -141.82 -85.84
N ALA A 391 16.90 -140.91 -86.51
CA ALA A 391 17.42 -141.14 -87.86
C ALA A 391 18.47 -142.27 -87.90
N GLU A 392 19.26 -142.44 -86.84
CA GLU A 392 20.16 -143.58 -86.66
C GLU A 392 19.38 -144.88 -86.40
N ALA A 393 18.33 -144.86 -85.58
CA ALA A 393 17.45 -146.00 -85.37
C ALA A 393 16.70 -146.43 -86.65
N GLU A 394 16.29 -145.48 -87.49
CA GLU A 394 15.70 -145.74 -88.81
C GLU A 394 16.73 -146.35 -89.78
N ARG A 395 17.95 -145.81 -89.82
CA ARG A 395 19.06 -146.41 -90.60
C ARG A 395 19.38 -147.83 -90.14
N LEU A 396 19.38 -148.09 -88.83
CA LEU A 396 19.60 -149.41 -88.25
C LEU A 396 18.45 -150.37 -88.57
N ARG A 397 17.19 -149.92 -88.52
CA ARG A 397 16.01 -150.71 -88.97
C ARG A 397 16.13 -151.08 -90.45
N ALA A 398 16.37 -150.10 -91.33
CA ALA A 398 16.54 -150.35 -92.76
C ALA A 398 17.77 -151.24 -93.09
N HIS A 399 18.79 -151.24 -92.23
CA HIS A 399 19.91 -152.17 -92.35
C HIS A 399 19.53 -153.60 -91.90
N LEU A 400 18.79 -153.75 -90.81
CA LEU A 400 18.26 -155.03 -90.35
C LEU A 400 17.27 -155.64 -91.35
N GLU A 401 16.39 -154.84 -91.96
CA GLU A 401 15.49 -155.28 -93.03
C GLU A 401 16.26 -155.85 -94.24
N ARG A 402 17.37 -155.21 -94.64
CA ARG A 402 18.26 -155.76 -95.70
C ARG A 402 18.92 -157.07 -95.28
N ILE A 403 19.39 -157.19 -94.04
CA ILE A 403 19.98 -158.43 -93.52
C ILE A 403 18.92 -159.54 -93.48
N GLN A 404 17.67 -159.22 -93.12
CA GLN A 404 16.55 -160.16 -93.17
C GLN A 404 16.20 -160.60 -94.60
N GLN A 405 16.19 -159.67 -95.57
CA GLN A 405 16.02 -159.99 -96.99
C GLN A 405 17.13 -160.92 -97.50
N GLN A 406 18.41 -160.61 -97.18
CA GLN A 406 19.55 -161.46 -97.55
C GLN A 406 19.52 -162.85 -96.90
N ALA A 407 19.02 -162.96 -95.66
CA ALA A 407 18.80 -164.26 -95.02
C ALA A 407 17.68 -165.04 -95.71
N GLN A 408 16.57 -164.39 -96.08
CA GLN A 408 15.46 -164.99 -96.81
C GLN A 408 15.89 -165.48 -98.21
N GLU A 409 16.73 -164.73 -98.91
CA GLU A 409 17.36 -165.15 -100.18
C GLU A 409 18.26 -166.39 -99.98
N ALA A 410 19.05 -166.44 -98.90
CA ALA A 410 19.92 -167.57 -98.60
C ALA A 410 19.15 -168.86 -98.28
N ASP A 411 18.02 -168.77 -97.57
CA ASP A 411 17.15 -169.93 -97.30
C ASP A 411 16.38 -170.39 -98.55
N ASN A 412 15.97 -169.46 -99.44
CA ASN A 412 15.42 -169.83 -100.75
C ASN A 412 16.43 -170.62 -101.61
N LEU A 413 17.67 -170.14 -101.68
CA LEU A 413 18.76 -170.82 -102.40
C LEU A 413 19.09 -172.21 -101.82
N ARG A 414 18.92 -172.40 -100.50
CA ARG A 414 19.02 -173.73 -99.86
C ARG A 414 17.89 -174.66 -100.29
N ALA A 415 16.66 -174.17 -100.36
CA ALA A 415 15.51 -174.97 -100.79
C ALA A 415 15.66 -175.44 -102.25
N GLU A 416 16.18 -174.59 -103.15
CA GLU A 416 16.53 -174.96 -104.52
C GLU A 416 17.63 -176.04 -104.58
N LEU A 417 18.66 -175.92 -103.74
CA LEU A 417 19.74 -176.91 -103.65
C LEU A 417 19.23 -178.29 -103.21
N GLU A 418 18.35 -178.36 -102.21
CA GLU A 418 17.70 -179.61 -101.79
C GLU A 418 16.84 -180.22 -102.90
N ALA A 419 16.11 -179.40 -103.67
CA ALA A 419 15.28 -179.89 -104.77
C ALA A 419 16.15 -180.54 -105.85
N ALA A 420 17.29 -179.93 -106.20
CA ALA A 420 18.25 -180.47 -107.14
C ALA A 420 18.87 -181.80 -106.67
N GLN A 421 19.18 -181.93 -105.36
CA GLN A 421 19.71 -183.18 -104.79
C GLN A 421 18.70 -184.34 -104.87
N ARG A 422 17.42 -184.09 -104.63
CA ARG A 422 16.36 -185.12 -104.75
C ARG A 422 16.21 -185.60 -106.20
N ALA A 423 16.29 -184.70 -107.17
CA ALA A 423 16.25 -185.05 -108.60
C ALA A 423 17.44 -185.93 -109.03
N ALA A 424 18.65 -185.66 -108.49
CA ALA A 424 19.83 -186.48 -108.77
C ALA A 424 19.67 -187.92 -108.22
N GLN A 425 19.15 -188.08 -107.00
CA GLN A 425 18.90 -189.41 -106.41
C GLN A 425 17.87 -190.24 -107.21
N GLN A 426 16.87 -189.60 -107.82
CA GLN A 426 15.91 -190.27 -108.70
C GLN A 426 16.55 -190.75 -110.01
N ALA A 427 17.53 -190.01 -110.55
CA ALA A 427 18.23 -190.39 -111.77
C ALA A 427 19.10 -191.66 -111.59
N ASP A 428 19.81 -191.78 -110.46
CA ASP A 428 20.60 -192.98 -110.15
C ASP A 428 19.71 -194.21 -109.87
N ALA A 429 18.53 -194.03 -109.25
CA ALA A 429 17.59 -195.14 -109.04
C ALA A 429 17.10 -195.75 -110.38
N LEU A 430 16.67 -194.93 -111.32
CA LEU A 430 16.24 -195.35 -112.66
C LEU A 430 17.37 -196.04 -113.46
N ARG A 431 18.63 -195.67 -113.19
CA ARG A 431 19.80 -196.26 -113.83
C ARG A 431 20.06 -197.69 -113.38
N VAL A 432 19.85 -197.98 -112.09
CA VAL A 432 19.95 -199.35 -111.53
C VAL A 432 18.85 -200.26 -112.09
N GLU A 433 17.62 -199.75 -112.25
CA GLU A 433 16.52 -200.51 -112.88
C GLU A 433 16.82 -200.84 -114.35
N LEU A 434 17.42 -199.92 -115.09
CA LEU A 434 17.83 -200.15 -116.49
C LEU A 434 18.90 -201.25 -116.61
N GLU A 435 19.91 -201.25 -115.74
CA GLU A 435 20.93 -202.31 -115.71
C GLU A 435 20.37 -203.69 -115.31
N ALA A 436 19.34 -203.73 -114.46
CA ALA A 436 18.66 -204.97 -114.12
C ALA A 436 17.86 -205.52 -115.32
N ALA A 437 17.13 -204.65 -116.04
CA ALA A 437 16.36 -205.02 -117.23
C ALA A 437 17.24 -205.49 -118.40
N GLN A 438 18.49 -205.00 -118.50
CA GLN A 438 19.44 -205.45 -119.54
C GLN A 438 19.95 -206.88 -119.29
N ARG A 439 20.11 -207.31 -118.03
CA ARG A 439 20.60 -208.65 -117.70
C ARG A 439 19.57 -209.73 -118.04
N THR A 440 18.30 -209.50 -117.70
CA THR A 440 17.21 -210.46 -117.97
C THR A 440 16.92 -210.62 -119.47
N ILE A 441 17.18 -209.60 -120.29
CA ILE A 441 17.15 -209.72 -121.76
C ILE A 441 18.26 -210.68 -122.21
N HIS A 442 19.49 -210.51 -121.73
CA HIS A 442 20.63 -211.32 -122.17
C HIS A 442 20.53 -212.79 -121.71
N GLU A 443 20.01 -213.03 -120.51
CA GLU A 443 19.68 -214.38 -120.01
C GLU A 443 18.66 -215.10 -120.92
N ALA A 444 17.66 -214.37 -121.44
CA ALA A 444 16.68 -214.93 -122.38
C ALA A 444 17.25 -215.19 -123.79
N GLU A 445 18.26 -214.42 -124.22
CA GLU A 445 18.98 -214.67 -125.49
C GLU A 445 19.80 -215.97 -125.43
N ASP A 446 20.51 -216.22 -124.33
CA ASP A 446 21.29 -217.44 -124.09
C ASP A 446 20.41 -218.70 -124.03
N GLU A 447 19.24 -218.64 -123.39
CA GLU A 447 18.27 -219.76 -123.40
C GLU A 447 17.71 -220.01 -124.80
N ALA A 448 17.35 -218.95 -125.55
CA ALA A 448 16.87 -219.09 -126.92
C ALA A 448 17.92 -219.74 -127.84
N GLU A 449 19.22 -219.46 -127.64
CA GLU A 449 20.27 -220.10 -128.42
C GLU A 449 20.55 -221.56 -128.00
N ARG A 450 20.50 -221.88 -126.69
CA ARG A 450 20.55 -223.28 -126.22
C ARG A 450 19.45 -224.15 -126.84
N LEU A 451 18.22 -223.64 -126.90
CA LEU A 451 17.07 -224.35 -127.49
C LEU A 451 17.20 -224.53 -129.01
N ARG A 452 17.85 -223.59 -129.73
CA ARG A 452 18.19 -223.78 -131.15
C ARG A 452 19.22 -224.88 -131.36
N ARG A 453 20.25 -224.95 -130.51
CA ARG A 453 21.32 -225.96 -130.60
C ARG A 453 20.78 -227.38 -130.32
N SER A 454 19.86 -227.57 -129.37
CA SER A 454 19.26 -228.88 -129.10
C SER A 454 18.34 -229.37 -130.23
N LEU A 455 17.56 -228.47 -130.84
CA LEU A 455 16.73 -228.77 -132.01
C LEU A 455 17.54 -229.17 -133.25
N ALA A 456 18.79 -228.70 -133.39
CA ALA A 456 19.69 -229.15 -134.45
C ALA A 456 20.14 -230.60 -134.22
N ALA A 457 20.64 -230.92 -133.02
CA ALA A 457 21.16 -232.26 -132.69
C ALA A 457 20.10 -233.37 -132.81
N VAL A 458 18.86 -233.11 -132.39
CA VAL A 458 17.74 -234.08 -132.54
C VAL A 458 17.37 -234.33 -134.01
N ARG A 459 17.64 -233.36 -134.90
CA ARG A 459 17.31 -233.45 -136.32
C ARG A 459 18.34 -234.26 -137.13
N GLU A 460 19.58 -234.33 -136.66
CA GLU A 460 20.67 -235.07 -137.32
C GLU A 460 20.56 -236.59 -137.08
N ALA A 461 20.08 -236.99 -135.90
CA ALA A 461 19.86 -238.40 -135.52
C ALA A 461 18.69 -239.11 -136.27
N LEU A 462 18.07 -238.46 -137.26
CA LEU A 462 16.91 -238.96 -138.02
C LEU A 462 17.23 -239.35 -139.48
N GLN A 463 18.49 -239.33 -139.90
CA GLN A 463 18.90 -239.63 -141.29
C GLN A 463 20.17 -240.52 -141.41
N GLY A 464 20.50 -241.32 -140.39
CA GLY A 464 21.60 -242.30 -140.39
C GLY A 464 21.11 -243.73 -140.19
#